data_AF-A0A6C0BEV7-F1
#
_entry.id   AF-A0A6C0BEV7-F1
#
_cell.length_a   1.000
_cell.length_b   1.000
_cell.length_c   1.000
_cell.angle_alpha   90.00
_cell.angle_beta   90.00
_cell.angle_gamma   90.00
#
_symmetry.space_group_name_H-M   'P 1'
#
loop_
_entity.id
_entity.type
_entity.pdbx_description
1 polymer ?
#
loop_
_entity_poly.entity_id
_entity_poly.type
_entity_poly.pdbx_seq_one_letter_code
_entity_poly.pdbx_strand_id
1 'polypeptide(L)'
;MQYLTALNGPTIFVIFIIVFYLFYVFYIDQDMFQKFFVTLLVAITVYVLGKKTEKQIKETNNVESYIRELEIDISTLDLTSSKLYHFYKGSNSLKHLIRSSNFNRVLYNMRMLRVYDNESYLKTVAYLEYFLKLHFNVMIGKYDYNLYRPVLVDLRNHILDLMYSIIYNIPKYSTVKDVGDMDEYLLNCIYVVQSTSVKYIQVLDNKYGNYRYTTAPPVEFDYTKDYLYNML
;
A
#
# COMPACT_ATOMS: atom_id res chain seq x y z
N MET A 1 15.66 1.90 -24.16
CA MET A 1 14.62 0.86 -24.06
C MET A 1 13.76 0.94 -22.80
N GLN A 2 14.21 1.53 -21.68
CA GLN A 2 13.42 1.62 -20.43
C GLN A 2 12.18 2.55 -20.49
N TYR A 3 12.13 3.52 -21.41
CA TYR A 3 10.99 4.44 -21.52
C TYR A 3 9.74 3.82 -22.16
N LEU A 4 9.90 2.78 -23.00
CA LEU A 4 8.77 2.11 -23.66
C LEU A 4 8.04 1.14 -22.73
N THR A 5 8.76 0.53 -21.79
CA THR A 5 8.19 -0.42 -20.81
C THR A 5 7.46 0.26 -19.65
N ALA A 6 7.60 1.58 -19.48
CA ALA A 6 6.95 2.36 -18.43
C ALA A 6 5.61 2.99 -18.88
N LEU A 7 5.20 2.79 -20.13
CA LEU A 7 3.95 3.31 -20.66
C LEU A 7 2.80 2.35 -20.33
N ASN A 8 1.87 2.78 -19.48
CA ASN A 8 0.66 2.02 -19.19
C ASN A 8 -0.17 1.82 -20.47
N GLY A 9 -0.89 0.70 -20.58
CA GLY A 9 -1.72 0.37 -21.76
C GLY A 9 -2.63 1.50 -22.29
N PRO A 10 -3.30 2.30 -21.43
CA PRO A 10 -4.08 3.45 -21.88
C PRO A 10 -3.24 4.54 -22.57
N THR A 11 -2.01 4.77 -22.13
CA THR A 11 -1.07 5.73 -22.72
C THR A 11 -0.62 5.29 -24.10
N ILE A 12 -0.38 3.99 -24.29
CA ILE A 12 -0.04 3.42 -25.61
C ILE A 12 -1.21 3.59 -26.57
N PHE A 13 -2.43 3.35 -26.11
CA PHE A 13 -3.64 3.54 -26.90
C PHE A 13 -3.85 5.01 -27.32
N VAL A 14 -3.61 5.96 -26.41
CA VAL A 14 -3.66 7.41 -26.71
C VAL A 14 -2.59 7.80 -27.73
N ILE A 15 -1.35 7.32 -27.58
CA ILE A 15 -0.26 7.55 -28.55
C ILE A 15 -0.64 6.98 -29.92
N PHE A 16 -1.24 5.79 -29.96
CA PHE A 16 -1.69 5.15 -31.19
C PHE A 16 -2.78 5.98 -31.90
N ILE A 17 -3.77 6.48 -31.17
CA ILE A 17 -4.81 7.38 -31.71
C ILE A 17 -4.19 8.66 -32.26
N ILE A 18 -3.23 9.26 -31.54
CA ILE A 18 -2.54 10.48 -31.97
C ILE A 18 -1.76 10.24 -33.28
N VAL A 19 -1.02 9.14 -33.39
CA VAL A 19 -0.26 8.78 -34.60
C VAL A 19 -1.20 8.53 -35.78
N PHE A 20 -2.31 7.82 -35.55
CA PHE A 20 -3.31 7.54 -36.59
C PHE A 20 -4.01 8.82 -37.06
N TYR A 21 -4.32 9.73 -36.13
CA TYR A 21 -4.91 11.04 -36.46
C TYR A 21 -3.93 11.95 -37.20
N LEU A 22 -2.64 11.94 -36.82
CA LEU A 22 -1.60 12.65 -37.59
C LEU A 22 -1.48 12.12 -39.01
N PHE A 23 -1.51 10.80 -39.18
CA PHE A 23 -1.49 10.17 -40.50
C PHE A 23 -2.71 10.58 -41.35
N TYR A 24 -3.89 10.60 -40.74
CA TYR A 24 -5.14 11.06 -41.39
C TYR A 24 -5.07 12.53 -41.82
N VAL A 25 -4.59 13.43 -40.95
CA VAL A 25 -4.46 14.87 -41.26
C VAL A 25 -3.39 15.13 -42.33
N PHE A 26 -2.32 14.34 -42.39
CA PHE A 26 -1.31 14.44 -43.44
C PHE A 26 -1.78 13.88 -44.78
N TYR A 27 -2.66 12.87 -44.77
CA TYR A 27 -3.19 12.24 -45.97
C TYR A 27 -4.27 13.07 -46.67
N ILE A 28 -5.05 13.86 -45.93
CA ILE A 28 -5.99 14.81 -46.52
C ILE A 28 -5.22 16.07 -46.91
N ASP A 29 -5.46 16.56 -48.13
CA ASP A 29 -4.82 17.75 -48.68
C ASP A 29 -5.37 19.04 -48.03
N GLN A 30 -5.13 19.16 -46.73
CA GLN A 30 -5.48 20.30 -45.91
C GLN A 30 -4.41 21.39 -45.99
N ASP A 31 -4.86 22.63 -45.81
CA ASP A 31 -4.03 23.83 -45.80
C ASP A 31 -2.84 23.70 -44.83
N MET A 32 -1.68 24.21 -45.23
CA MET A 32 -0.40 24.12 -44.49
C MET A 32 -0.54 24.63 -43.05
N PHE A 33 -1.40 25.63 -42.84
CA PHE A 33 -1.70 26.19 -41.52
C PHE A 33 -2.36 25.17 -40.58
N GLN A 34 -3.28 24.34 -41.07
CA GLN A 34 -3.94 23.32 -40.25
C GLN A 34 -2.98 22.20 -39.85
N LYS A 35 -2.11 21.77 -40.77
CA LYS A 35 -1.05 20.78 -40.49
C LYS A 35 -0.09 21.27 -39.41
N PHE A 36 0.28 22.56 -39.43
CA PHE A 36 1.11 23.18 -38.39
C PHE A 36 0.41 23.19 -37.03
N PHE A 37 -0.85 23.62 -36.96
CA PHE A 37 -1.61 23.67 -35.69
C PHE A 37 -1.79 22.29 -35.06
N VAL A 38 -2.09 21.26 -35.85
CA VAL A 38 -2.23 19.89 -35.36
C VAL A 38 -0.90 19.37 -34.82
N THR A 39 0.20 19.62 -35.53
CA THR A 39 1.54 19.19 -35.09
C THR A 39 1.94 19.86 -33.77
N LEU A 40 1.66 21.15 -33.63
CA LEU A 40 1.89 21.91 -32.40
C LEU A 40 1.08 21.34 -31.23
N LEU A 41 -0.20 21.03 -31.46
CA LEU A 41 -1.09 20.48 -30.43
C LEU A 41 -0.62 19.11 -29.96
N VAL A 42 -0.19 18.24 -30.89
CA VAL A 42 0.41 16.95 -30.53
C VAL A 42 1.70 17.14 -29.74
N ALA A 43 2.60 18.05 -30.15
CA ALA A 43 3.84 18.31 -29.44
C ALA A 43 3.59 18.77 -27.99
N ILE A 44 2.62 19.67 -27.78
CA ILE A 44 2.20 20.11 -26.43
C ILE A 44 1.65 18.94 -25.63
N THR A 45 0.78 18.11 -26.24
CA THR A 45 0.16 16.97 -25.55
C THR A 45 1.21 15.94 -25.12
N VAL A 46 2.16 15.62 -25.99
CA VAL A 46 3.29 14.74 -25.70
C VAL A 46 4.18 15.32 -24.60
N TYR A 47 4.47 16.63 -24.65
CA TYR A 47 5.27 17.30 -23.62
C TYR A 47 4.62 17.27 -22.23
N VAL A 48 3.32 17.56 -22.15
CA VAL A 48 2.55 17.54 -20.89
C VAL A 48 2.47 16.11 -20.33
N LEU A 49 2.19 15.12 -21.20
CA LEU A 49 2.17 13.71 -20.79
C LEU A 49 3.55 13.24 -20.30
N GLY A 50 4.62 13.61 -21.01
CA GLY A 50 5.99 13.26 -20.67
C GLY A 50 6.42 13.80 -19.30
N LYS A 51 6.09 15.06 -18.98
CA LYS A 51 6.36 15.62 -17.65
C LYS A 51 5.59 14.90 -16.54
N LYS A 52 4.34 14.50 -16.80
CA LYS A 52 3.52 13.78 -15.83
C LYS A 52 4.08 12.39 -15.54
N THR A 53 4.50 11.64 -16.57
CA THR A 53 5.13 10.33 -16.40
C THR A 53 6.48 10.43 -15.72
N GLU A 54 7.32 11.40 -16.08
CA GLU A 54 8.62 11.60 -15.42
C GLU A 54 8.47 11.85 -13.91
N LYS A 55 7.49 12.69 -13.52
CA LYS A 55 7.18 12.96 -12.11
C LYS A 55 6.73 11.68 -11.38
N GLN A 56 5.87 10.88 -12.00
CA GLN A 56 5.38 9.61 -11.44
C GLN A 56 6.49 8.57 -11.28
N ILE A 57 7.40 8.46 -12.26
CA ILE A 57 8.55 7.54 -12.21
C ILE A 57 9.50 7.93 -11.07
N LYS A 58 9.82 9.22 -10.95
CA LYS A 58 10.67 9.74 -9.85
C LYS A 58 10.05 9.48 -8.48
N GLU A 59 8.74 9.71 -8.33
CA GLU A 59 8.02 9.45 -7.08
C GLU A 59 8.01 7.95 -6.73
N THR A 60 7.83 7.07 -7.72
CA THR A 60 7.85 5.61 -7.51
C THR A 60 9.22 5.11 -7.05
N ASN A 61 10.30 5.56 -7.69
CA ASN A 61 11.66 5.17 -7.32
C ASN A 61 12.03 5.60 -5.90
N ASN A 62 11.61 6.80 -5.47
CA ASN A 62 11.85 7.31 -4.12
C ASN A 62 11.07 6.52 -3.05
N VAL A 63 9.87 6.05 -3.37
CA VAL A 63 9.07 5.22 -2.46
C VAL A 63 9.71 3.84 -2.29
N GLU A 64 10.19 3.22 -3.37
CA GLU A 64 10.80 1.90 -3.31
C GLU A 64 12.14 1.91 -2.55
N SER A 65 12.99 2.92 -2.74
CA SER A 65 14.23 3.06 -1.98
C SER A 65 13.96 3.24 -0.49
N TYR A 66 12.98 4.08 -0.14
CA TYR A 66 12.60 4.33 1.25
C TYR A 66 12.10 3.07 1.97
N ILE A 67 11.30 2.23 1.29
CA ILE A 67 10.79 1.00 1.91
C ILE A 67 11.91 -0.02 2.18
N ARG A 68 12.95 -0.07 1.33
CA ARG A 68 14.12 -0.95 1.60
C ARG A 68 14.90 -0.51 2.83
N GLU A 69 15.00 0.80 3.09
CA GLU A 69 15.60 1.31 4.32
C GLU A 69 14.79 0.89 5.57
N LEU A 70 13.45 0.89 5.47
CA LEU A 70 12.57 0.48 6.57
C LEU A 70 12.68 -1.01 6.95
N GLU A 71 13.04 -1.90 6.02
CA GLU A 71 13.22 -3.33 6.33
C GLU A 71 14.31 -3.54 7.38
N ILE A 72 15.39 -2.76 7.30
CA ILE A 72 16.49 -2.79 8.26
C ILE A 72 16.00 -2.33 9.63
N ASP A 73 15.28 -1.21 9.69
CA ASP A 73 14.80 -0.63 10.95
C ASP A 73 13.79 -1.54 11.67
N ILE A 74 12.88 -2.18 10.93
CA ILE A 74 11.87 -3.08 11.50
C ILE A 74 12.47 -4.39 11.99
N SER A 75 13.56 -4.86 11.39
CA SER A 75 14.26 -6.06 11.87
C SER A 75 14.84 -5.90 13.28
N THR A 76 14.98 -4.66 13.76
CA THR A 76 15.48 -4.32 15.09
C THR A 76 14.37 -4.08 16.12
N LEU A 77 13.10 -4.10 15.70
CA LEU A 77 11.96 -3.84 16.58
C LEU A 77 11.65 -5.03 17.48
N ASP A 78 11.66 -4.81 18.79
CA ASP A 78 11.15 -5.80 19.74
C ASP A 78 9.63 -5.65 19.92
N LEU A 79 8.88 -6.53 19.25
CA LEU A 79 7.41 -6.58 19.30
C LEU A 79 6.88 -7.51 20.41
N THR A 80 7.76 -8.08 21.25
CA THR A 80 7.39 -9.02 22.33
C THR A 80 6.48 -8.43 23.40
N SER A 81 6.53 -7.11 23.59
CA SER A 81 5.71 -6.39 24.58
C SER A 81 4.28 -6.09 24.12
N SER A 82 3.91 -6.41 22.88
CA SER A 82 2.60 -6.07 22.33
C SER A 82 1.52 -7.09 22.68
N LYS A 83 0.27 -6.62 22.84
CA LYS A 83 -0.92 -7.49 22.99
C LYS A 83 -1.11 -8.47 21.82
N LEU A 84 -0.45 -8.22 20.69
CA LEU A 84 -0.51 -9.03 19.46
C LEU A 84 0.69 -9.97 19.30
N TYR A 85 1.58 -10.05 20.29
CA TYR A 85 2.80 -10.87 20.23
C TYR A 85 2.52 -12.33 19.86
N HIS A 86 1.46 -12.93 20.41
CA HIS A 86 1.10 -14.32 20.14
C HIS A 86 0.81 -14.59 18.65
N PHE A 87 0.45 -13.57 17.89
CA PHE A 87 0.12 -13.67 16.47
C PHE A 87 1.34 -13.33 15.59
N TYR A 88 2.23 -12.47 16.07
CA TYR A 88 3.38 -11.99 15.31
C TYR A 88 4.60 -12.92 15.45
N LYS A 89 4.80 -13.81 14.47
CA LYS A 89 6.09 -14.50 14.27
C LYS A 89 6.94 -13.69 13.30
N GLY A 90 7.91 -12.94 13.85
CA GLY A 90 8.86 -12.04 13.19
C GLY A 90 9.07 -12.31 11.71
N SER A 91 8.42 -11.50 10.87
CA SER A 91 8.75 -11.44 9.46
C SER A 91 9.61 -10.22 9.25
N ASN A 92 10.93 -10.41 9.14
CA ASN A 92 11.89 -9.33 8.92
C ASN A 92 11.85 -8.77 7.48
N SER A 93 10.88 -9.20 6.67
CA SER A 93 10.71 -8.74 5.28
C SER A 93 9.35 -8.07 5.12
N LEU A 94 9.35 -6.88 4.51
CA LEU A 94 8.14 -6.09 4.18
C LEU A 94 7.53 -6.55 2.85
N LYS A 95 7.59 -7.85 2.58
CA LYS A 95 7.31 -8.44 1.27
C LYS A 95 5.88 -8.15 0.80
N HIS A 96 4.90 -8.19 1.71
CA HIS A 96 3.51 -7.98 1.33
C HIS A 96 3.19 -6.49 1.21
N LEU A 97 3.80 -5.68 2.06
CA LEU A 97 3.63 -4.24 2.06
C LEU A 97 4.19 -3.62 0.78
N ILE A 98 5.41 -3.96 0.36
CA ILE A 98 6.03 -3.52 -0.91
C ILE A 98 5.12 -3.76 -2.12
N ARG A 99 4.30 -4.82 -2.09
CA ARG A 99 3.39 -5.17 -3.20
C ARG A 99 2.08 -4.39 -3.20
N SER A 100 1.75 -3.67 -2.12
CA SER A 100 0.53 -2.88 -1.99
C SER A 100 0.80 -1.40 -2.25
N SER A 101 0.46 -0.92 -3.46
CA SER A 101 0.67 0.47 -3.87
C SER A 101 0.00 1.49 -2.93
N ASN A 102 -1.18 1.14 -2.38
CA ASN A 102 -1.90 2.00 -1.44
C ASN A 102 -1.15 2.12 -0.11
N PHE A 103 -0.70 1.01 0.48
CA PHE A 103 0.00 1.04 1.76
C PHE A 103 1.43 1.61 1.62
N ASN A 104 2.12 1.38 0.51
CA ASN A 104 3.42 2.00 0.22
C ASN A 104 3.35 3.53 0.26
N ARG A 105 2.33 4.08 -0.39
CA ARG A 105 2.14 5.54 -0.41
C ARG A 105 1.81 6.08 0.98
N VAL A 106 0.99 5.37 1.75
CA VAL A 106 0.70 5.73 3.14
C VAL A 106 1.98 5.72 3.99
N LEU A 107 2.83 4.71 3.87
CA LEU A 107 4.09 4.67 4.62
C LEU A 107 5.04 5.81 4.26
N TYR A 108 5.20 6.06 2.96
CA TYR A 108 6.04 7.17 2.49
C TYR A 108 5.51 8.51 3.00
N ASN A 109 4.19 8.68 3.01
CA ASN A 109 3.54 9.88 3.52
C ASN A 109 3.79 10.02 5.04
N MET A 110 3.63 8.93 5.80
CA MET A 110 3.86 8.92 7.24
C MET A 110 5.35 8.95 7.64
N ARG A 111 6.31 9.01 6.69
CA ARG A 111 7.75 8.98 7.02
C ARG A 111 8.21 10.05 7.99
N MET A 112 7.54 11.20 7.99
CA MET A 112 7.85 12.31 8.89
C MET A 112 7.56 11.96 10.36
N LEU A 113 6.63 11.01 10.60
CA LEU A 113 6.32 10.51 11.93
C LEU A 113 7.51 9.82 12.59
N ARG A 114 8.46 9.31 11.79
CA ARG A 114 9.70 8.72 12.30
C ARG A 114 10.48 9.69 13.19
N VAL A 115 10.39 11.00 12.93
CA VAL A 115 11.09 12.03 13.73
C VAL A 115 10.41 12.26 15.08
N TYR A 116 9.09 12.10 15.15
CA TYR A 116 8.28 12.46 16.31
C TYR A 116 7.95 11.26 17.21
N ASP A 117 7.63 10.13 16.62
CA ASP A 117 7.25 8.90 17.31
C ASP A 117 7.70 7.68 16.47
N ASN A 118 9.02 7.46 16.46
CA ASN A 118 9.66 6.39 15.70
C ASN A 118 9.09 5.01 16.07
N GLU A 119 8.85 4.77 17.34
CA GLU A 119 8.37 3.48 17.84
C GLU A 119 6.95 3.17 17.35
N SER A 120 6.01 4.11 17.53
CA SER A 120 4.64 3.93 17.05
C SER A 120 4.57 3.85 15.53
N TYR A 121 5.41 4.63 14.84
CA TYR A 121 5.53 4.54 13.38
C TYR A 121 5.96 3.14 12.94
N LEU A 122 7.07 2.62 13.48
CA LEU A 122 7.58 1.29 13.09
C LEU A 122 6.62 0.16 13.49
N LYS A 123 5.95 0.27 14.64
CA LYS A 123 4.86 -0.64 15.05
C LYS A 123 3.73 -0.63 14.02
N THR A 124 3.30 0.55 13.56
CA THR A 124 2.27 0.68 12.52
C THR A 124 2.68 -0.03 11.24
N VAL A 125 3.94 0.12 10.80
CA VAL A 125 4.46 -0.57 9.62
C VAL A 125 4.44 -2.10 9.81
N ALA A 126 4.94 -2.59 10.95
CA ALA A 126 4.98 -4.01 11.25
C ALA A 126 3.57 -4.64 11.29
N TYR A 127 2.60 -3.96 11.90
CA TYR A 127 1.23 -4.44 11.95
C TYR A 127 0.54 -4.41 10.58
N LEU A 128 0.82 -3.41 9.73
CA LEU A 128 0.32 -3.39 8.35
C LEU A 128 0.87 -4.56 7.53
N GLU A 129 2.17 -4.86 7.63
CA GLU A 129 2.77 -6.04 6.99
C GLU A 129 2.11 -7.33 7.50
N TYR A 130 1.88 -7.42 8.82
CA TYR A 130 1.24 -8.59 9.41
C TYR A 130 -0.21 -8.75 8.95
N PHE A 131 -0.97 -7.64 8.85
CA PHE A 131 -2.33 -7.62 8.33
C PHE A 131 -2.38 -8.16 6.90
N LEU A 132 -1.47 -7.69 6.05
CA LEU A 132 -1.38 -8.15 4.66
C LEU A 132 -0.99 -9.64 4.57
N LYS A 133 -0.04 -10.09 5.41
CA LYS A 133 0.39 -11.48 5.49
C LYS A 133 -0.75 -12.41 5.93
N LEU A 134 -1.48 -12.03 6.98
CA LEU A 134 -2.66 -12.78 7.45
C LEU A 134 -3.71 -12.84 6.34
N HIS A 135 -4.09 -11.70 5.77
CA HIS A 135 -5.06 -11.63 4.69
C HIS A 135 -4.65 -12.54 3.52
N PHE A 136 -3.38 -12.47 3.09
CA PHE A 136 -2.86 -13.33 2.03
C PHE A 136 -2.96 -14.81 2.38
N ASN A 137 -2.56 -15.21 3.59
CA ASN A 137 -2.60 -16.59 4.03
C ASN A 137 -4.03 -17.15 4.12
N VAL A 138 -5.01 -16.35 4.57
CA VAL A 138 -6.43 -16.74 4.52
C VAL A 138 -6.89 -16.82 3.06
N MET A 139 -6.51 -15.87 2.20
CA MET A 139 -6.85 -15.89 0.78
C MET A 139 -6.35 -17.14 0.05
N ILE A 140 -5.15 -17.63 0.35
CA ILE A 140 -4.64 -18.87 -0.27
C ILE A 140 -5.14 -20.15 0.44
N GLY A 141 -5.97 -20.03 1.47
CA GLY A 141 -6.53 -21.16 2.22
C GLY A 141 -5.55 -21.81 3.20
N LYS A 142 -4.39 -21.18 3.47
CA LYS A 142 -3.42 -21.67 4.45
C LYS A 142 -3.93 -21.49 5.89
N TYR A 143 -4.71 -20.45 6.13
CA TYR A 143 -5.31 -20.14 7.43
C TYR A 143 -6.83 -20.25 7.36
N ASP A 144 -7.44 -20.78 8.42
CA ASP A 144 -8.89 -20.91 8.54
C ASP A 144 -9.54 -19.53 8.64
N TYR A 145 -10.50 -19.27 7.75
CA TYR A 145 -11.21 -18.00 7.69
C TYR A 145 -11.98 -17.68 8.97
N ASN A 146 -12.68 -18.65 9.55
CA ASN A 146 -13.50 -18.43 10.75
C ASN A 146 -12.62 -18.10 11.96
N LEU A 147 -11.43 -18.69 12.02
CA LEU A 147 -10.48 -18.43 13.11
C LEU A 147 -9.74 -17.09 12.93
N TYR A 148 -9.31 -16.76 11.72
CA TYR A 148 -8.43 -15.61 11.47
C TYR A 148 -9.15 -14.33 11.03
N ARG A 149 -10.43 -14.39 10.66
CA ARG A 149 -11.22 -13.17 10.37
C ARG A 149 -11.35 -12.25 11.59
N PRO A 150 -11.70 -12.73 12.80
CA PRO A 150 -11.72 -11.87 13.99
C PRO A 150 -10.34 -11.25 14.26
N VAL A 151 -9.27 -12.03 14.14
CA VAL A 151 -7.88 -11.56 14.30
C VAL A 151 -7.55 -10.44 13.31
N LEU A 152 -7.99 -10.54 12.05
CA LEU A 152 -7.80 -9.48 11.05
C LEU A 152 -8.55 -8.19 11.40
N VAL A 153 -9.77 -8.30 11.95
CA VAL A 153 -10.57 -7.15 12.40
C VAL A 153 -9.90 -6.47 13.60
N ASP A 154 -9.46 -7.25 14.58
CA ASP A 154 -8.79 -6.73 15.78
C ASP A 154 -7.47 -6.06 15.44
N LEU A 155 -6.66 -6.68 14.57
CA LEU A 155 -5.42 -6.11 14.08
C LEU A 155 -5.65 -4.81 13.31
N ARG A 156 -6.68 -4.75 12.47
CA ARG A 156 -7.09 -3.51 11.79
C ARG A 156 -7.40 -2.41 12.80
N ASN A 157 -8.20 -2.70 13.82
CA ASN A 157 -8.57 -1.71 14.83
C ASN A 157 -7.32 -1.23 15.59
N HIS A 158 -6.43 -2.15 15.95
CA HIS A 158 -5.17 -1.80 16.61
C HIS A 158 -4.27 -0.89 15.76
N ILE A 159 -4.19 -1.14 14.45
CA ILE A 159 -3.47 -0.27 13.52
C ILE A 159 -4.08 1.14 13.51
N LEU A 160 -5.41 1.24 13.43
CA LEU A 160 -6.10 2.53 13.44
C LEU A 160 -5.89 3.28 14.76
N ASP A 161 -6.00 2.59 15.90
CA ASP A 161 -5.76 3.17 17.22
C ASP A 161 -4.34 3.73 17.35
N LEU A 162 -3.33 2.99 16.86
CA LEU A 162 -1.96 3.47 16.83
C LEU A 162 -1.81 4.71 15.94
N MET A 163 -2.37 4.70 14.74
CA MET A 163 -2.31 5.85 13.84
C MET A 163 -3.00 7.08 14.45
N TYR A 164 -4.15 6.91 15.11
CA TYR A 164 -4.81 8.00 15.82
C TYR A 164 -4.01 8.47 17.04
N SER A 165 -3.36 7.57 17.77
CA SER A 165 -2.46 7.93 18.87
C SER A 165 -1.29 8.78 18.39
N ILE A 166 -0.72 8.46 17.21
CA ILE A 166 0.39 9.23 16.65
C ILE A 166 -0.03 10.68 16.36
N ILE A 167 -1.27 10.93 15.91
CA ILE A 167 -1.77 12.30 15.70
C ILE A 167 -1.68 13.14 16.97
N TYR A 168 -2.03 12.56 18.13
CA TYR A 168 -1.98 13.29 19.41
C TYR A 168 -0.55 13.57 19.90
N ASN A 169 0.42 12.77 19.48
CA ASN A 169 1.82 12.89 19.90
C ASN A 169 2.61 13.92 19.08
N ILE A 170 2.03 14.45 18.01
CA ILE A 170 2.70 15.42 17.13
C ILE A 170 2.45 16.85 17.64
N PRO A 171 3.49 17.69 17.72
CA PRO A 171 3.29 19.09 18.05
C PRO A 171 2.47 19.79 16.96
N LYS A 172 1.34 20.41 17.36
CA LYS A 172 0.43 21.18 16.49
C LYS A 172 1.11 22.25 15.63
N TYR A 173 2.30 22.69 16.04
CA TYR A 173 3.14 23.64 15.33
C TYR A 173 4.54 23.04 15.12
N SER A 174 4.62 22.01 14.29
CA SER A 174 5.90 21.48 13.81
C SER A 174 6.60 22.53 12.95
N THR A 175 7.85 22.87 13.27
CA THR A 175 8.69 23.76 12.46
C THR A 175 9.28 23.08 11.21
N VAL A 176 8.95 21.80 10.97
CA VAL A 176 9.32 21.11 9.72
C VAL A 176 8.52 21.73 8.58
N LYS A 177 9.19 22.61 7.82
CA LYS A 177 8.67 23.59 6.85
C LYS A 177 7.80 23.05 5.69
N ASP A 178 7.55 21.75 5.59
CA ASP A 178 6.99 21.13 4.39
C ASP A 178 5.55 20.62 4.49
N VAL A 179 4.88 20.70 5.65
CA VAL A 179 3.49 20.25 5.79
C VAL A 179 2.68 21.28 6.57
N GLY A 180 2.12 22.26 5.85
CA GLY A 180 1.31 23.33 6.43
C GLY A 180 0.07 22.85 7.20
N ASP A 181 -0.38 21.61 6.94
CA ASP A 181 -1.50 20.96 7.63
C ASP A 181 -1.18 19.47 7.87
N MET A 182 -0.31 19.21 8.85
CA MET A 182 0.12 17.85 9.20
C MET A 182 -1.05 16.96 9.67
N ASP A 183 -2.01 17.56 10.39
CA ASP A 183 -3.21 16.87 10.87
C ASP A 183 -4.08 16.36 9.72
N GLU A 184 -4.38 17.21 8.73
CA GLU A 184 -5.18 16.83 7.56
C GLU A 184 -4.48 15.72 6.75
N TYR A 185 -3.17 15.85 6.59
CA TYR A 185 -2.36 14.89 5.85
C TYR A 185 -2.36 13.49 6.50
N LEU A 186 -2.27 13.44 7.84
CA LEU A 186 -2.33 12.19 8.60
C LEU A 186 -3.72 11.60 8.63
N LEU A 187 -4.75 12.43 8.78
CA LEU A 187 -6.14 12.00 8.66
C LEU A 187 -6.40 11.33 7.31
N ASN A 188 -5.87 11.87 6.22
CA ASN A 188 -5.96 11.25 4.90
C ASN A 188 -5.28 9.86 4.88
N CYS A 189 -4.09 9.73 5.47
CA CYS A 189 -3.42 8.43 5.59
C CYS A 189 -4.26 7.42 6.37
N ILE A 190 -4.91 7.82 7.47
CA ILE A 190 -5.82 6.99 8.24
C ILE A 190 -7.03 6.57 7.39
N TYR A 191 -7.65 7.49 6.66
CA TYR A 191 -8.77 7.16 5.76
C TYR A 191 -8.38 6.14 4.69
N VAL A 192 -7.17 6.25 4.12
CA VAL A 192 -6.67 5.27 3.16
C VAL A 192 -6.49 3.90 3.82
N VAL A 193 -5.92 3.83 5.02
CA VAL A 193 -5.76 2.56 5.75
C VAL A 193 -7.10 1.95 6.12
N GLN A 194 -8.03 2.76 6.64
CA GLN A 194 -9.38 2.33 7.00
C GLN A 194 -10.13 1.78 5.79
N SER A 195 -10.19 2.53 4.69
CA SER A 195 -10.93 2.12 3.49
C SER A 195 -10.29 0.90 2.82
N THR A 196 -8.96 0.83 2.77
CA THR A 196 -8.23 -0.28 2.14
C THR A 196 -8.36 -1.56 2.97
N SER A 197 -8.18 -1.50 4.30
CA SER A 197 -8.33 -2.66 5.19
C SER A 197 -9.75 -3.22 5.18
N VAL A 198 -10.78 -2.37 5.12
CA VAL A 198 -12.18 -2.80 4.98
C VAL A 198 -12.38 -3.57 3.68
N LYS A 199 -11.84 -3.09 2.56
CA LYS A 199 -11.91 -3.79 1.27
C LYS A 199 -11.27 -5.18 1.33
N TYR A 200 -10.12 -5.32 1.99
CA TYR A 200 -9.48 -6.61 2.18
C TYR A 200 -10.35 -7.60 2.97
N ILE A 201 -10.97 -7.15 4.06
CA ILE A 201 -11.89 -8.00 4.84
C ILE A 201 -13.13 -8.36 4.01
N GLN A 202 -13.71 -7.41 3.27
CA GLN A 202 -14.85 -7.69 2.38
C GLN A 202 -14.53 -8.72 1.29
N VAL A 203 -13.30 -8.70 0.75
CA VAL A 203 -12.87 -9.71 -0.22
C VAL A 203 -12.85 -11.11 0.39
N LEU A 204 -12.39 -11.24 1.64
CA LEU A 204 -12.44 -12.50 2.38
C LEU A 204 -13.89 -12.93 2.67
N ASP A 205 -14.73 -11.99 3.12
CA ASP A 205 -16.14 -12.25 3.43
C ASP A 205 -16.90 -12.69 2.17
N ASN A 206 -16.61 -12.12 1.00
CA ASN A 206 -17.22 -12.54 -0.26
C ASN A 206 -16.76 -13.93 -0.70
N LYS A 207 -15.49 -14.27 -0.43
CA LYS A 207 -14.92 -15.56 -0.81
C LYS A 207 -15.39 -16.70 0.11
N TYR A 208 -15.41 -16.46 1.42
CA TYR A 208 -15.63 -17.49 2.44
C TYR A 208 -16.91 -17.31 3.24
N GLY A 209 -17.49 -16.11 3.32
CA GLY A 209 -18.70 -15.82 4.10
C GLY A 209 -19.98 -16.52 3.61
N ASN A 210 -19.97 -17.09 2.41
CA ASN A 210 -21.04 -17.97 1.92
C ASN A 210 -20.87 -19.44 2.33
N TYR A 211 -19.72 -19.84 2.90
CA TYR A 211 -19.55 -21.16 3.53
C TYR A 211 -20.20 -21.15 4.92
N ARG A 212 -21.53 -21.18 4.94
CA ARG A 212 -22.29 -21.50 6.15
C ARG A 212 -21.99 -22.95 6.55
N TYR A 213 -21.39 -23.13 7.72
CA TYR A 213 -21.37 -24.34 8.56
C TYR A 213 -21.55 -25.66 7.81
N THR A 214 -20.48 -26.19 7.20
CA THR A 214 -20.34 -27.65 7.17
C THR A 214 -19.72 -28.06 8.51
N THR A 215 -20.49 -28.82 9.27
CA THR A 215 -20.15 -29.40 10.58
C THR A 215 -18.85 -30.21 10.49
N ALA A 216 -17.70 -29.57 10.67
CA ALA A 216 -16.50 -30.27 11.10
C ALA A 216 -16.59 -30.37 12.64
N PRO A 217 -16.38 -31.56 13.23
CA PRO A 217 -16.36 -31.68 14.69
C PRO A 217 -15.27 -30.76 15.26
N PRO A 218 -15.42 -30.29 16.50
CA PRO A 218 -14.42 -29.43 17.11
C PRO A 218 -13.06 -30.12 17.03
N VAL A 219 -12.10 -29.47 16.38
CA VAL A 219 -10.70 -29.86 16.49
C VAL A 219 -10.35 -29.60 17.94
N GLU A 220 -10.26 -30.67 18.74
CA GLU A 220 -9.68 -30.59 20.08
C GLU A 220 -8.27 -30.03 19.94
N PHE A 221 -8.08 -28.81 20.45
CA PHE A 221 -6.78 -28.20 20.55
C PHE A 221 -5.99 -28.94 21.63
N ASP A 222 -5.05 -29.77 21.21
CA ASP A 222 -4.11 -30.42 22.12
C ASP A 222 -3.04 -29.41 22.56
N TYR A 223 -3.33 -28.70 23.65
CA TYR A 223 -2.42 -27.74 24.27
C TYR A 223 -1.08 -28.37 24.70
N THR A 224 -0.94 -29.71 24.76
CA THR A 224 0.29 -30.35 25.23
C THR A 224 1.37 -30.47 24.15
N LYS A 225 1.02 -30.43 22.86
CA LYS A 225 2.00 -30.57 21.76
C LYS A 225 2.89 -29.35 21.54
N ASP A 226 2.41 -28.14 21.79
CA ASP A 226 3.21 -26.91 21.61
C ASP A 226 4.06 -26.55 22.83
N TYR A 227 3.75 -27.08 24.03
CA TYR A 227 4.62 -26.92 25.20
C TYR A 227 5.91 -27.75 25.10
N LEU A 228 5.85 -28.92 24.46
CA LEU A 228 7.00 -29.82 24.32
C LEU A 228 8.08 -29.30 23.36
N TYR A 229 7.73 -28.42 22.42
CA TYR A 229 8.69 -27.80 21.50
C TYR A 229 9.46 -26.61 22.09
N ASN A 230 9.04 -26.12 23.27
CA ASN A 230 9.69 -24.98 23.95
C ASN A 230 10.52 -25.40 25.18
N MET A 231 10.76 -26.71 25.38
CA MET A 231 11.63 -27.25 26.44
C MET A 231 12.84 -28.04 25.90
N LEU A 232 13.28 -27.76 24.67
CA LEU A 232 14.57 -28.21 24.11
C LEU A 232 15.31 -26.99 23.56
#